data_AF-A0A1V4ZIV2-F1
#
_entry.id   AF-A0A1V4ZIV2-F1
#
_cell.length_a   1.000
_cell.length_b   1.000
_cell.length_c   1.000
_cell.angle_alpha   90.00
_cell.angle_beta   90.00
_cell.angle_gamma   90.00
#
_symmetry.space_group_name_H-M   'P 1'
#
loop_
_entity.id
_entity.type
_entity.pdbx_description
1 polymer ?
#
loop_
_entity_poly.entity_id
_entity_poly.type
_entity_poly.pdbx_seq_one_letter_code
_entity_poly.pdbx_strand_id
1 'polypeptide(L)'
;MDEADPEALTDVAYGIFEHLLNRSLRAQDKYLYALVEGGIDFRADLMAILEKFREEYPQLAQALSQRFSDPETIYTMLCSGEGVIPTKTTQMYWIVLDAPGSAPEAIEDENAGKWLIFQDPDQVDAAWKKVRNATAAGELGISAKVSTAKPNPDSRDNRKVIYVYTRDWADEPDVMRVREKLRELGFVDRIGYKRNLETFAGEYAKKGKRVTYYAA
;
A
#
# COMPACT_ATOMS: atom_id res chain seq x y z
N MET A 1 -5.77 32.98 -4.21
CA MET A 1 -5.94 31.79 -3.36
C MET A 1 -6.77 30.87 -4.20
N ASP A 2 -6.11 30.03 -5.01
CA ASP A 2 -6.83 29.13 -5.90
C ASP A 2 -7.64 28.15 -5.05
N GLU A 3 -8.94 28.07 -5.30
CA GLU A 3 -9.79 27.06 -4.67
C GLU A 3 -9.17 25.69 -4.94
N ALA A 4 -8.95 24.91 -3.88
CA ALA A 4 -8.45 23.55 -4.02
C ALA A 4 -9.40 22.76 -4.93
N ASP A 5 -8.84 22.06 -5.91
CA ASP A 5 -9.59 21.17 -6.79
C ASP A 5 -10.45 20.21 -5.93
N PRO A 6 -11.79 20.26 -6.02
CA PRO A 6 -12.67 19.43 -5.21
C PRO A 6 -12.40 17.92 -5.36
N GLU A 7 -11.91 17.49 -6.52
CA GLU A 7 -11.53 16.08 -6.75
C GLU A 7 -10.26 15.72 -5.97
N ALA A 8 -9.25 16.59 -5.98
CA ALA A 8 -8.03 16.43 -5.20
C ALA A 8 -8.31 16.41 -3.68
N LEU A 9 -9.21 17.28 -3.19
CA LEU A 9 -9.60 17.29 -1.77
C LEU A 9 -10.30 15.98 -1.38
N THR A 10 -11.13 15.44 -2.27
CA THR A 10 -11.83 14.17 -2.02
C THR A 10 -10.89 12.97 -2.03
N ASP A 11 -9.90 12.95 -2.92
CA ASP A 11 -8.86 11.92 -2.93
C ASP A 11 -8.03 11.96 -1.62
N VAL A 12 -7.69 13.16 -1.13
CA VAL A 12 -7.04 13.35 0.18
C VAL A 12 -7.95 12.86 1.32
N ALA A 13 -9.24 13.20 1.28
CA ALA A 13 -10.20 12.76 2.28
C ALA A 13 -10.30 11.23 2.33
N TYR A 14 -10.40 10.56 1.18
CA TYR A 14 -10.44 9.10 1.13
C TYR A 14 -9.14 8.48 1.66
N GLY A 15 -7.97 9.03 1.31
CA GLY A 15 -6.69 8.52 1.79
C GLY A 15 -6.54 8.61 3.32
N ILE A 16 -6.96 9.74 3.92
CA ILE A 16 -6.93 9.90 5.38
C ILE A 16 -7.94 8.95 6.05
N PHE A 17 -9.13 8.82 5.46
CA PHE A 17 -10.14 7.86 5.92
C PHE A 17 -9.63 6.41 5.87
N GLU A 18 -9.05 5.97 4.75
CA GLU A 18 -8.52 4.61 4.60
C GLU A 18 -7.38 4.32 5.59
N HIS A 19 -6.53 5.31 5.85
CA HIS A 19 -5.50 5.21 6.88
C HIS A 19 -6.11 5.03 8.27
N LEU A 20 -7.11 5.86 8.63
CA LEU A 20 -7.82 5.74 9.91
C LEU A 20 -8.55 4.40 10.04
N LEU A 21 -9.17 3.91 8.97
CA LEU A 21 -9.83 2.60 8.91
C LEU A 21 -8.84 1.48 9.23
N ASN A 22 -7.74 1.39 8.49
CA ASN A 22 -6.75 0.34 8.68
C ASN A 22 -6.11 0.40 10.08
N ARG A 23 -5.80 1.61 10.57
CA ARG A 23 -5.25 1.79 11.92
C ARG A 23 -6.23 1.37 13.01
N SER A 24 -7.51 1.74 12.88
CA SER A 24 -8.54 1.43 13.87
C SER A 24 -8.89 -0.06 13.90
N LEU A 25 -8.91 -0.72 12.73
CA LEU A 25 -9.06 -2.19 12.66
C LEU A 25 -7.86 -2.90 13.29
N ARG A 26 -6.62 -2.46 12.98
CA ARG A 26 -5.41 -3.05 13.56
C ARG A 26 -5.33 -2.90 15.07
N ALA A 27 -5.84 -1.80 15.64
CA ALA A 27 -5.92 -1.63 17.08
C ALA A 27 -6.85 -2.66 17.78
N GLN A 28 -7.65 -3.39 17.00
CA GLN A 28 -8.51 -4.49 17.45
C GLN A 28 -8.00 -5.85 16.93
N ASP A 29 -6.75 -5.95 16.51
CA ASP A 29 -6.15 -7.14 15.86
C ASP A 29 -6.90 -7.63 14.61
N LYS A 30 -7.62 -6.73 13.93
CA LYS A 30 -8.30 -7.00 12.66
C LYS A 30 -7.50 -6.44 11.50
N TYR A 31 -7.48 -7.18 10.39
CA TYR A 31 -6.98 -6.68 9.12
C TYR A 31 -8.13 -6.59 8.11
N LEU A 32 -8.24 -5.47 7.41
CA LEU A 32 -9.26 -5.27 6.37
C LEU A 32 -9.24 -6.42 5.35
N TYR A 33 -8.06 -6.82 4.88
CA TYR A 33 -7.95 -7.91 3.91
C TYR A 33 -8.50 -9.24 4.44
N ALA A 34 -8.33 -9.53 5.73
CA ALA A 34 -8.79 -10.78 6.34
C ALA A 34 -10.31 -10.77 6.50
N LEU A 35 -10.89 -9.60 6.83
CA LEU A 35 -12.33 -9.43 6.90
C LEU A 35 -12.99 -9.60 5.53
N VAL A 36 -12.46 -8.91 4.51
CA VAL A 36 -12.97 -8.96 3.14
C VAL A 36 -12.83 -10.36 2.54
N GLU A 37 -11.64 -10.96 2.59
CA GLU A 37 -11.43 -12.30 2.02
C GLU A 37 -12.14 -13.41 2.80
N GLY A 38 -12.38 -13.20 4.10
CA GLY A 38 -13.14 -14.11 4.95
C GLY A 38 -14.66 -13.95 4.86
N GLY A 39 -15.16 -12.93 4.14
CA GLY A 39 -16.58 -12.60 4.11
C GLY A 39 -17.15 -12.24 5.49
N ILE A 40 -16.32 -11.70 6.37
CA ILE A 40 -16.69 -11.33 7.74
C ILE A 40 -17.32 -9.95 7.70
N ASP A 41 -18.52 -9.79 8.27
CA ASP A 41 -19.16 -8.47 8.35
C ASP A 41 -18.43 -7.57 9.36
N PHE A 42 -18.01 -6.39 8.89
CA PHE A 42 -17.38 -5.33 9.67
C PHE A 42 -18.12 -3.99 9.56
N ARG A 43 -19.40 -4.00 9.15
CA ARG A 43 -20.19 -2.77 8.97
C ARG A 43 -20.26 -1.93 10.24
N ALA A 44 -20.41 -2.57 11.40
CA ALA A 44 -20.41 -1.86 12.69
C ALA A 44 -19.08 -1.12 12.94
N ASP A 45 -17.94 -1.77 12.68
CA ASP A 45 -16.62 -1.15 12.79
C ASP A 45 -16.48 0.04 11.82
N LEU A 46 -16.88 -0.14 10.57
CA LEU A 46 -16.85 0.91 9.55
C LEU A 46 -17.67 2.14 9.95
N MET A 47 -18.90 1.95 10.43
CA MET A 47 -19.78 3.05 10.83
C MET A 47 -19.22 3.84 12.01
N ALA A 48 -18.66 3.14 13.02
CA ALA A 48 -18.00 3.79 14.15
C ALA A 48 -16.77 4.61 13.71
N ILE A 49 -15.99 4.08 12.76
CA ILE A 49 -14.81 4.77 12.22
C ILE A 49 -15.20 5.98 11.37
N LEU A 50 -16.27 5.89 10.58
CA LEU A 50 -16.80 7.02 9.81
C LEU A 50 -17.36 8.12 10.71
N GLU A 51 -17.98 7.77 11.84
CA GLU A 51 -18.39 8.75 12.84
C GLU A 51 -17.18 9.48 13.43
N LYS A 52 -16.18 8.72 13.87
CA LYS A 52 -14.92 9.29 14.37
C LYS A 52 -14.24 10.18 13.32
N PHE A 53 -14.22 9.76 12.05
CA PHE A 53 -13.67 10.55 10.95
C PHE A 53 -14.42 11.88 10.76
N ARG A 54 -15.75 11.87 10.90
CA ARG A 54 -16.60 13.09 10.84
C ARG A 54 -16.29 14.05 11.98
N GLU A 55 -16.06 13.54 13.19
CA GLU A 55 -15.72 14.34 14.36
C GLU A 55 -14.31 14.96 14.23
N GLU A 56 -13.32 14.17 13.83
CA GLU A 56 -11.92 14.61 13.72
C GLU A 56 -11.65 15.47 12.48
N TYR A 57 -12.35 15.22 11.37
CA TYR A 57 -12.08 15.83 10.07
C TYR A 57 -13.36 16.28 9.34
N PRO A 58 -14.16 17.21 9.89
CA PRO A 58 -15.48 17.55 9.36
C PRO A 58 -15.48 18.02 7.90
N GLN A 59 -14.49 18.81 7.49
CA GLN A 59 -14.37 19.28 6.09
C GLN A 59 -14.04 18.14 5.11
N LEU A 60 -13.18 17.21 5.51
CA LEU A 60 -12.84 16.05 4.69
C LEU A 60 -14.00 15.07 4.62
N ALA A 61 -14.74 14.88 5.72
CA ALA A 61 -15.94 14.06 5.73
C ALA A 61 -17.04 14.64 4.84
N GLN A 62 -17.16 15.97 4.76
CA GLN A 62 -18.05 16.63 3.81
C GLN A 62 -17.64 16.32 2.36
N ALA A 63 -16.36 16.44 2.01
CA ALA A 63 -15.85 16.09 0.68
C ALA A 63 -16.10 14.61 0.34
N LEU A 64 -15.84 13.71 1.31
CA LEU A 64 -16.10 12.28 1.15
C LEU A 64 -17.58 11.99 0.86
N SER A 65 -18.49 12.69 1.55
CA SER A 65 -19.95 12.56 1.38
C SER A 65 -20.46 13.08 0.04
N GLN A 66 -19.72 14.00 -0.61
CA GLN A 66 -20.07 14.47 -1.96
C GLN A 66 -19.81 13.40 -3.03
N ARG A 67 -18.82 12.52 -2.81
CA ARG A 67 -18.48 11.42 -3.71
C ARG A 67 -19.21 10.12 -3.37
N PHE A 68 -19.34 9.82 -2.08
CA PHE A 68 -20.02 8.64 -1.58
C PHE A 68 -21.25 9.08 -0.80
N SER A 69 -22.41 9.07 -1.47
CA SER A 69 -23.68 9.57 -0.93
C SER A 69 -24.15 8.86 0.32
N ASP A 70 -23.69 7.63 0.55
CA ASP A 70 -23.94 6.88 1.78
C ASP A 70 -22.72 6.04 2.22
N PRO A 71 -22.60 5.74 3.52
CA PRO A 71 -21.59 4.81 4.04
C PRO A 71 -21.67 3.38 3.49
N GLU A 72 -22.84 2.93 3.03
CA GLU A 72 -23.03 1.58 2.52
C GLU A 72 -22.34 1.38 1.15
N THR A 73 -22.19 2.45 0.38
CA THR A 73 -21.40 2.49 -0.85
C THR A 73 -19.94 2.19 -0.55
N ILE A 74 -19.37 2.84 0.48
CA ILE A 74 -18.00 2.57 0.93
C ILE A 74 -17.87 1.12 1.39
N TYR A 75 -18.81 0.63 2.22
CA TYR A 75 -18.83 -0.75 2.67
C TYR A 75 -18.81 -1.75 1.49
N THR A 76 -19.71 -1.54 0.52
CA THR A 76 -19.85 -2.40 -0.65
C THR A 76 -18.58 -2.41 -1.51
N MET A 77 -17.94 -1.25 -1.68
CA MET A 77 -16.66 -1.12 -2.38
C MET A 77 -15.55 -1.90 -1.67
N LEU A 78 -15.43 -1.75 -0.34
CA LEU A 78 -14.44 -2.47 0.46
C LEU A 78 -14.66 -3.99 0.39
N CYS A 79 -15.90 -4.46 0.53
CA CYS A 79 -16.26 -5.88 0.36
C CYS A 79 -15.96 -6.40 -1.06
N SER A 80 -16.00 -5.52 -2.06
CA SER A 80 -15.66 -5.85 -3.45
C SER A 80 -14.15 -5.81 -3.75
N GLY A 81 -13.32 -5.47 -2.76
CA GLY A 81 -11.87 -5.51 -2.84
C GLY A 81 -11.16 -4.15 -2.87
N GLU A 82 -11.86 -3.02 -2.74
CA GLU A 82 -11.23 -1.71 -2.62
C GLU A 82 -10.31 -1.67 -1.38
N GLY A 83 -9.08 -1.19 -1.54
CA GLY A 83 -8.05 -1.19 -0.49
C GLY A 83 -7.43 -2.57 -0.18
N VAL A 84 -7.88 -3.65 -0.84
CA VAL A 84 -7.42 -5.03 -0.57
C VAL A 84 -6.83 -5.71 -1.79
N ILE A 85 -7.49 -5.58 -2.95
CA ILE A 85 -7.17 -6.24 -4.21
C ILE A 85 -6.69 -5.18 -5.21
N PRO A 86 -5.41 -5.19 -5.64
CA PRO A 86 -4.82 -4.15 -6.50
C PRO A 86 -5.65 -3.79 -7.73
N THR A 87 -6.21 -4.78 -8.44
CA THR A 87 -7.03 -4.53 -9.64
C THR A 87 -8.42 -3.97 -9.35
N LYS A 88 -8.90 -4.06 -8.10
CA LYS A 88 -10.19 -3.52 -7.64
C LYS A 88 -10.06 -2.19 -6.93
N THR A 89 -8.85 -1.83 -6.49
CA THR A 89 -8.57 -0.56 -5.81
C THR A 89 -8.44 0.58 -6.82
N THR A 90 -9.34 1.55 -6.73
CA THR A 90 -9.47 2.68 -7.65
C THR A 90 -9.38 4.04 -6.96
N GLN A 91 -9.54 4.08 -5.64
CA GLN A 91 -9.52 5.32 -4.87
C GLN A 91 -8.09 5.75 -4.52
N MET A 92 -7.20 4.79 -4.28
CA MET A 92 -5.81 5.01 -3.86
C MET A 92 -4.82 4.44 -4.87
N TYR A 93 -3.67 5.11 -5.04
CA TYR A 93 -2.58 4.65 -5.92
C TYR A 93 -1.81 3.44 -5.36
N TRP A 94 -1.86 3.27 -4.04
CA TRP A 94 -1.10 2.27 -3.31
C TRP A 94 -1.99 1.58 -2.30
N ILE A 95 -1.90 0.25 -2.22
CA ILE A 95 -2.29 -0.48 -1.02
C ILE A 95 -1.02 -0.67 -0.19
N VAL A 96 -1.09 -0.40 1.11
CA VAL A 96 0.05 -0.50 2.04
C VAL A 96 -0.27 -1.53 3.11
N LEU A 97 0.73 -2.34 3.46
CA LEU A 97 0.68 -3.20 4.64
C LEU A 97 2.03 -3.12 5.38
N ASP A 98 2.00 -2.46 6.54
CA ASP A 98 3.14 -2.48 7.46
C ASP A 98 3.19 -3.78 8.24
N ALA A 99 4.38 -4.32 8.47
CA ALA A 99 4.59 -5.48 9.33
C ALA A 99 4.23 -5.14 10.79
N PRO A 100 3.78 -6.12 11.60
CA PRO A 100 3.55 -5.90 13.02
C PRO A 100 4.76 -5.25 13.71
N GLY A 101 4.50 -4.25 14.56
CA GLY A 101 5.55 -3.51 15.29
C GLY A 101 6.38 -2.53 14.45
N SER A 102 6.10 -2.36 13.16
CA SER A 102 6.75 -1.35 12.32
C SER A 102 5.93 -0.06 12.30
N ALA A 103 6.60 1.07 12.53
CA ALA A 103 5.98 2.39 12.40
C ALA A 103 5.84 2.76 10.90
N PRO A 104 4.71 3.36 10.47
CA PRO A 104 4.49 3.70 9.05
C PRO A 104 5.61 4.56 8.44
N GLU A 105 6.16 5.50 9.20
CA GLU A 105 7.24 6.40 8.79
C GLU A 105 8.59 5.72 8.59
N ALA A 106 8.77 4.47 9.07
CA ALA A 106 10.05 3.75 8.96
C ALA A 106 10.45 3.50 7.50
N ILE A 107 9.50 3.51 6.56
CA ILE A 107 9.80 3.37 5.13
C ILE A 107 10.39 4.63 4.49
N GLU A 108 10.42 5.75 5.22
CA GLU A 108 10.97 7.03 4.80
C GLU A 108 12.38 7.26 5.36
N ASP A 109 12.90 6.37 6.22
CA ASP A 109 14.26 6.45 6.72
C ASP A 109 15.27 6.38 5.56
N GLU A 110 16.36 7.14 5.63
CA GLU A 110 17.40 7.13 4.60
C GLU A 110 18.11 5.77 4.50
N ASN A 111 18.18 5.04 5.61
CA ASN A 111 18.74 3.70 5.69
C ASN A 111 17.76 2.63 5.21
N ALA A 112 16.47 2.92 5.08
CA ALA A 112 15.56 1.97 4.49
C ALA A 112 15.84 1.78 2.98
N GLY A 113 15.44 0.63 2.46
CA GLY A 113 15.44 0.35 1.04
C GLY A 113 14.35 -0.65 0.69
N LYS A 114 14.21 -0.96 -0.59
CA LYS A 114 13.13 -1.81 -1.07
C LYS A 114 13.52 -2.70 -2.22
N TRP A 115 13.03 -3.94 -2.19
CA TRP A 115 12.95 -4.81 -3.36
C TRP A 115 11.80 -4.37 -4.27
N LEU A 116 12.02 -4.37 -5.58
CA LEU A 116 11.02 -4.02 -6.60
C LEU A 116 10.64 -5.27 -7.40
N ILE A 117 9.37 -5.62 -7.35
CA ILE A 117 8.77 -6.73 -8.11
C ILE A 117 7.77 -6.13 -9.09
N PHE A 118 7.94 -6.41 -10.37
CA PHE A 118 7.00 -5.98 -11.41
C PHE A 118 6.15 -7.16 -11.85
N GLN A 119 4.84 -6.95 -11.95
CA GLN A 119 3.86 -7.97 -12.33
C GLN A 119 2.94 -7.43 -13.41
N ASP A 120 2.47 -8.31 -14.28
CA ASP A 120 1.39 -7.97 -15.20
C ASP A 120 0.06 -7.81 -14.44
N PRO A 121 -0.88 -7.00 -14.94
CA PRO A 121 -2.14 -6.73 -14.25
C PRO A 121 -2.99 -7.96 -13.89
N ASP A 122 -2.85 -9.07 -14.62
CA ASP A 122 -3.56 -10.32 -14.37
C ASP A 122 -2.89 -11.18 -13.27
N GLN A 123 -1.61 -10.92 -12.95
CA GLN A 123 -0.85 -11.65 -11.94
C GLN A 123 -0.69 -10.88 -10.61
N VAL A 124 -0.87 -9.55 -10.63
CA VAL A 124 -0.58 -8.68 -9.48
C VAL A 124 -1.40 -9.03 -8.23
N ASP A 125 -2.67 -9.42 -8.36
CA ASP A 125 -3.53 -9.67 -7.20
C ASP A 125 -3.04 -10.88 -6.41
N ALA A 126 -2.71 -11.97 -7.11
CA ALA A 126 -2.16 -13.18 -6.52
C ALA A 126 -0.75 -12.93 -5.93
N ALA A 127 0.08 -12.19 -6.65
CA ALA A 127 1.40 -11.79 -6.17
C ALA A 127 1.32 -10.93 -4.90
N TRP A 128 0.43 -9.93 -4.88
CA TRP A 128 0.22 -9.07 -3.73
C TRP A 128 -0.25 -9.85 -2.52
N LYS A 129 -1.23 -10.75 -2.68
CA LYS A 129 -1.72 -11.59 -1.58
C LYS A 129 -0.59 -12.38 -0.90
N LYS A 130 0.35 -12.94 -1.68
CA LYS A 130 1.52 -13.64 -1.13
C LYS A 130 2.42 -12.71 -0.32
N VAL A 131 2.80 -11.57 -0.89
CA VAL A 131 3.69 -10.58 -0.24
C VAL A 131 3.02 -10.03 1.02
N ARG A 132 1.79 -9.54 0.90
CA ARG A 132 0.98 -9.01 2.01
C ARG A 132 0.90 -10.01 3.17
N ASN A 133 0.54 -11.26 2.90
CA ASN A 133 0.40 -12.26 3.96
C ASN A 133 1.74 -12.55 4.66
N ALA A 134 2.84 -12.66 3.91
CA ALA A 134 4.17 -12.87 4.48
C ALA A 134 4.67 -11.65 5.27
N THR A 135 4.36 -10.43 4.83
CA THR A 135 4.62 -9.19 5.60
C THR A 135 3.80 -9.14 6.88
N ALA A 136 2.51 -9.50 6.84
CA ALA A 136 1.66 -9.56 8.04
C ALA A 136 2.17 -10.61 9.05
N ALA A 137 2.75 -11.70 8.57
CA ALA A 137 3.37 -12.74 9.40
C ALA A 137 4.78 -12.37 9.91
N GLY A 138 5.32 -11.21 9.55
CA GLY A 138 6.68 -10.79 9.93
C GLY A 138 7.79 -11.56 9.23
N GLU A 139 7.48 -12.27 8.15
CA GLU A 139 8.45 -13.10 7.42
C GLU A 139 9.24 -12.29 6.37
N LEU A 140 8.71 -11.15 5.94
CA LEU A 140 9.41 -10.22 5.05
C LEU A 140 10.07 -9.08 5.87
N GLY A 141 10.20 -7.89 5.29
CA GLY A 141 10.74 -6.73 5.98
C GLY A 141 9.64 -5.89 6.67
N ILE A 142 9.88 -4.59 6.82
CA ILE A 142 9.10 -3.69 7.68
C ILE A 142 7.75 -3.27 7.10
N SER A 143 7.60 -3.28 5.78
CA SER A 143 6.37 -2.88 5.10
C SER A 143 6.38 -3.36 3.65
N ALA A 144 5.20 -3.47 3.05
CA ALA A 144 5.05 -3.69 1.63
C ALA A 144 3.97 -2.77 1.05
N LYS A 145 4.14 -2.37 -0.21
CA LYS A 145 3.09 -1.64 -0.94
C LYS A 145 3.00 -2.08 -2.38
N VAL A 146 1.81 -1.98 -2.95
CA VAL A 146 1.52 -2.37 -4.34
C VAL A 146 0.77 -1.28 -5.08
N SER A 147 1.11 -1.03 -6.34
CA SER A 147 0.38 -0.09 -7.18
C SER A 147 -0.95 -0.68 -7.65
N THR A 148 -1.96 0.18 -7.79
CA THR A 148 -3.36 -0.22 -7.94
C THR A 148 -3.88 0.01 -9.36
N ALA A 149 -5.19 -0.22 -9.57
CA ALA A 149 -5.88 0.11 -10.81
C ALA A 149 -6.12 1.61 -11.01
N LYS A 150 -5.93 2.46 -9.98
CA LYS A 150 -6.03 3.92 -10.13
C LYS A 150 -5.02 4.41 -11.18
N PRO A 151 -5.46 5.07 -12.27
CA PRO A 151 -4.57 5.54 -13.33
C PRO A 151 -3.54 6.53 -12.79
N ASN A 152 -2.26 6.18 -12.87
CA ASN A 152 -1.17 7.04 -12.41
C ASN A 152 -0.47 7.67 -13.63
N PRO A 153 -0.50 9.01 -13.81
CA PRO A 153 0.13 9.68 -14.94
C PRO A 153 1.66 9.50 -14.97
N ASP A 154 2.28 9.17 -13.84
CA ASP A 154 3.73 8.93 -13.75
C ASP A 154 4.12 7.48 -14.11
N SER A 155 3.14 6.60 -14.36
CA SER A 155 3.42 5.22 -14.76
C SER A 155 3.99 5.17 -16.19
N ARG A 156 5.10 4.45 -16.36
CA ARG A 156 5.78 4.32 -17.67
C ARG A 156 5.27 3.17 -18.52
N ASP A 157 4.60 2.20 -17.90
CA ASP A 157 4.01 1.04 -18.54
C ASP A 157 2.75 0.58 -17.77
N ASN A 158 2.13 -0.50 -18.25
CA ASN A 158 0.92 -1.07 -17.64
C ASN A 158 1.20 -2.05 -16.49
N ARG A 159 2.47 -2.36 -16.20
CA ARG A 159 2.80 -3.30 -15.13
C ARG A 159 2.51 -2.67 -13.78
N LYS A 160 2.16 -3.53 -12.83
CA LYS A 160 2.01 -3.14 -11.43
C LYS A 160 3.31 -3.45 -10.70
N VAL A 161 3.61 -2.65 -9.69
CA VAL A 161 4.83 -2.77 -8.92
C VAL A 161 4.51 -3.04 -7.47
N ILE A 162 5.19 -4.01 -6.89
CA ILE A 162 5.17 -4.32 -5.47
C ILE A 162 6.54 -3.93 -4.90
N TYR A 163 6.53 -3.14 -3.83
CA TYR A 163 7.71 -2.87 -3.03
C TYR A 163 7.66 -3.67 -1.74
N VAL A 164 8.81 -4.21 -1.36
CA VAL A 164 9.02 -4.86 -0.07
C VAL A 164 10.20 -4.17 0.60
N TYR A 165 9.93 -3.48 1.70
CA TYR A 165 10.88 -2.61 2.39
C TYR A 165 11.66 -3.38 3.45
N THR A 166 12.97 -3.15 3.55
CA THR A 166 13.78 -3.52 4.71
C THR A 166 14.17 -2.27 5.47
N ARG A 167 14.51 -2.43 6.76
CA ARG A 167 14.80 -1.31 7.67
C ARG A 167 16.14 -0.64 7.37
N ASP A 168 17.14 -1.44 7.06
CA ASP A 168 18.50 -0.99 6.79
C ASP A 168 18.99 -1.68 5.52
N TRP A 169 19.38 -0.90 4.52
CA TRP A 169 19.96 -1.41 3.28
C TRP A 169 21.38 -1.94 3.46
N ALA A 170 22.08 -1.54 4.52
CA ALA A 170 23.42 -2.00 4.85
C ALA A 170 23.42 -3.31 5.66
N ASP A 171 22.27 -3.70 6.24
CA ASP A 171 22.07 -5.03 6.85
C ASP A 171 21.85 -6.08 5.75
N GLU A 172 22.94 -6.43 5.06
CA GLU A 172 22.92 -7.43 3.98
C GLU A 172 22.30 -8.77 4.41
N PRO A 173 22.57 -9.31 5.62
CA PRO A 173 21.87 -10.50 6.11
C PRO A 173 20.34 -10.38 6.10
N ASP A 174 19.76 -9.29 6.61
CA ASP A 174 18.30 -9.10 6.57
C ASP A 174 17.79 -8.87 5.14
N VAL A 175 18.49 -8.05 4.34
CA VAL A 175 18.13 -7.79 2.95
C VAL A 175 18.06 -9.08 2.12
N MET A 176 19.04 -9.97 2.30
CA MET A 176 19.10 -11.26 1.60
C MET A 176 18.13 -12.27 2.19
N ARG A 177 17.89 -12.28 3.50
CA ARG A 177 16.82 -13.08 4.12
C ARG A 177 15.45 -12.76 3.51
N VAL A 178 15.13 -11.48 3.35
CA VAL A 178 13.89 -11.04 2.69
C VAL A 178 13.86 -11.50 1.23
N ARG A 179 14.98 -11.41 0.51
CA ARG A 179 15.06 -11.91 -0.87
C ARG A 179 14.80 -13.42 -0.96
N GLU A 180 15.46 -14.23 -0.14
CA GLU A 180 15.25 -15.69 -0.17
C GLU A 180 13.80 -16.04 0.14
N LYS A 181 13.18 -15.33 1.10
CA LYS A 181 11.75 -15.51 1.38
C LYS A 181 10.87 -15.16 0.17
N LEU A 182 11.20 -14.11 -0.58
CA LEU A 182 10.50 -13.80 -1.84
C LEU A 182 10.66 -14.91 -2.89
N ARG A 183 11.85 -15.52 -3.00
CA ARG A 183 12.06 -16.67 -3.90
C ARG A 183 11.21 -17.87 -3.50
N GLU A 184 11.12 -18.18 -2.21
CA GLU A 184 10.25 -19.23 -1.67
C GLU A 184 8.76 -18.98 -2.00
N LEU A 185 8.33 -17.72 -2.02
CA LEU A 185 6.97 -17.32 -2.41
C LEU A 185 6.72 -17.41 -3.94
N GLY A 186 7.76 -17.69 -4.72
CA GLY A 186 7.72 -17.89 -6.17
C GLY A 186 8.24 -16.70 -6.99
N PHE A 187 8.81 -15.67 -6.36
CA PHE A 187 9.45 -14.56 -7.07
C PHE A 187 10.90 -14.91 -7.43
N VAL A 188 11.08 -15.79 -8.41
CA VAL A 188 12.39 -16.35 -8.79
C VAL A 188 13.12 -15.56 -9.87
N ASP A 189 12.39 -14.71 -10.59
CA ASP A 189 12.95 -13.80 -11.59
C ASP A 189 13.86 -12.75 -10.94
N ARG A 190 14.71 -12.14 -11.77
CA ARG A 190 15.63 -11.10 -11.31
C ARG A 190 14.86 -9.89 -10.80
N ILE A 191 15.09 -9.53 -9.53
CA ILE A 191 14.53 -8.36 -8.87
C ILE A 191 15.63 -7.36 -8.51
N GLY A 192 15.26 -6.07 -8.47
CA GLY A 192 16.18 -4.99 -8.12
C GLY A 192 15.90 -4.49 -6.71
N TYR A 193 16.96 -4.17 -5.97
CA TYR A 193 16.87 -3.45 -4.71
C TYR A 193 17.30 -1.99 -4.89
N LYS A 194 16.50 -1.05 -4.37
CA LYS A 194 16.78 0.39 -4.41
C LYS A 194 16.81 0.97 -3.00
N ARG A 195 17.80 1.82 -2.71
CA ARG A 195 17.94 2.52 -1.42
C ARG A 195 17.04 3.75 -1.39
N ASN A 196 16.62 4.17 -0.20
CA ASN A 196 15.88 5.42 -0.04
C ASN A 196 16.74 6.65 -0.34
N LEU A 197 18.03 6.64 0.01
CA LEU A 197 19.00 7.69 -0.38
C LEU A 197 18.92 8.07 -1.87
N GLU A 198 18.82 7.07 -2.75
CA GLU A 198 18.69 7.28 -4.19
C GLU A 198 17.32 7.85 -4.59
N THR A 199 16.29 7.58 -3.79
CA THR A 199 14.95 8.16 -3.96
C THR A 199 14.95 9.63 -3.55
N PHE A 200 15.59 9.99 -2.43
CA PHE A 200 15.71 11.38 -1.96
C PHE A 200 16.61 12.24 -2.85
N ALA A 201 17.65 11.65 -3.45
CA ALA A 201 18.49 12.32 -4.45
C ALA A 201 17.80 12.51 -5.82
N GLY A 202 16.52 12.12 -5.97
CA GLY A 202 15.78 12.22 -7.23
C GLY A 202 16.33 11.31 -8.35
N GLU A 203 17.08 10.26 -7.98
CA GLU A 203 17.70 9.37 -8.95
C GLU A 203 16.68 8.33 -9.45
N TYR A 204 16.19 8.57 -10.67
CA TYR A 204 15.38 7.62 -11.41
C TYR A 204 16.21 6.93 -12.48
N ALA A 205 15.90 5.64 -12.73
CA ALA A 205 16.46 4.95 -13.87
C ALA A 205 16.11 5.71 -15.16
N LYS A 206 17.14 6.09 -15.91
CA LYS A 206 17.07 6.68 -17.25
C LYS A 206 17.83 5.75 -18.20
N LYS A 207 17.60 5.85 -19.50
CA LYS A 207 18.30 5.04 -20.51
C LYS A 207 19.83 5.17 -20.28
N GLY A 208 20.48 4.09 -19.86
CA GLY A 208 21.92 4.06 -19.52
C GLY A 208 22.30 4.22 -18.04
N LYS A 209 21.37 4.58 -17.12
CA LYS A 209 21.62 4.67 -15.67
C LYS A 209 20.75 3.67 -14.91
N ARG A 210 21.38 2.65 -14.31
CA ARG A 210 20.73 1.73 -13.36
C ARG A 210 20.88 2.30 -11.95
N VAL A 211 19.76 2.41 -11.23
CA VAL A 211 19.73 2.89 -9.83
C VAL A 211 19.38 1.70 -8.93
N THR A 212 20.15 0.62 -9.07
CA THR A 212 19.94 -0.65 -8.38
C THR A 212 21.20 -0.96 -7.60
N TYR A 213 21.07 -1.12 -6.28
CA TYR A 213 22.18 -1.40 -5.40
C TYR A 213 22.47 -2.91 -5.35
N TYR A 214 21.48 -3.72 -4.91
CA TYR A 214 21.51 -5.17 -5.10
C TYR A 214 20.69 -5.57 -6.32
N ALA A 215 21.21 -6.47 -7.14
CA ALA A 215 20.48 -7.04 -8.26
C ALA A 215 20.68 -8.55 -8.26
N ALA A 216 19.60 -9.30 -8.12
CA ALA A 216 19.70 -10.72 -7.88
C ALA A 216 18.43 -11.48 -8.32
#